data_AF-Q2ITR2-F1
#
_entry.id   AF-Q2ITR2-F1
#
_cell.length_a   1.000
_cell.length_b   1.000
_cell.length_c   1.000
_cell.angle_alpha   90.00
_cell.angle_beta   90.00
_cell.angle_gamma   90.00
#
_symmetry.space_group_name_H-M   'P 1'
#
loop_
_entity.id
_entity.type
_entity.pdbx_description
1 polymer ?
#
loop_
_entity_poly.entity_id
_entity_poly.type
_entity_poly.pdbx_seq_one_letter_code
_entity_poly.pdbx_strand_id
1 'polypeptide(L)'
;MLAACRKLGGCATGDAKITLGYDLPARHVIHAVGPVWHGGRSGEDEALASCYRRALQLCRQHGLASIAFSAISTGVYGFPPERAAPIAVAACIDALRTAAPVDRVVFCCFSEPSAALHRAALAAALD
;
A
#
# COMPACT_ATOMS: atom_id res chain seq x y z
N MET A 1 19.75 -3.15 2.52
CA MET A 1 18.35 -3.39 2.95
C MET A 1 18.23 -4.14 4.28
N LEU A 2 18.52 -5.45 4.36
CA LEU A 2 18.24 -6.29 5.55
C LEU A 2 18.77 -5.72 6.88
N ALA A 3 19.99 -5.18 6.89
CA ALA A 3 20.58 -4.57 8.08
C ALA A 3 19.78 -3.37 8.63
N ALA A 4 19.09 -2.63 7.76
CA ALA A 4 18.23 -1.53 8.17
C ALA A 4 16.90 -2.02 8.74
N CYS A 5 16.28 -3.02 8.11
CA CYS A 5 15.03 -3.61 8.60
C CYS A 5 15.18 -4.19 10.01
N ARG A 6 16.34 -4.81 10.33
CA ARG A 6 16.63 -5.33 11.68
C ARG A 6 16.60 -4.26 12.76
N LYS A 7 16.92 -3.01 12.43
CA LYS A 7 16.91 -1.87 13.36
C LYS A 7 15.51 -1.31 13.60
N LEU A 8 14.51 -1.71 12.81
CA LEU A 8 13.14 -1.20 12.92
C LEU A 8 12.31 -1.87 14.03
N GLY A 9 12.74 -3.02 14.55
CA GLY A 9 11.99 -3.75 15.59
C GLY A 9 10.65 -4.32 15.11
N GLY A 10 10.59 -4.84 13.87
CA GLY A 10 9.35 -5.38 13.28
C GLY A 10 8.38 -4.29 12.80
N CYS A 11 7.16 -4.66 12.42
CA CYS A 11 6.09 -3.75 12.04
C CYS A 11 4.74 -4.43 12.30
N ALA A 12 3.77 -3.69 12.84
CA ALA A 12 2.46 -4.24 13.17
C ALA A 12 1.59 -4.33 11.91
N THR A 13 0.63 -5.26 11.91
CA THR A 13 -0.39 -5.35 10.87
C THR A 13 -1.15 -4.03 10.74
N GLY A 14 -1.30 -3.54 9.51
CA GLY A 14 -1.93 -2.26 9.20
C GLY A 14 -1.01 -1.05 9.32
N ASP A 15 0.27 -1.23 9.67
CA ASP A 15 1.26 -0.16 9.75
C ASP A 15 2.34 -0.29 8.66
N ALA A 16 3.15 0.76 8.54
CA ALA A 16 4.27 0.81 7.62
C ALA A 16 5.50 1.47 8.24
N LYS A 17 6.69 1.06 7.82
CA LYS A 17 7.98 1.65 8.20
C LYS A 17 8.84 1.92 6.97
N ILE A 18 9.76 2.87 7.05
CA ILE A 18 10.55 3.33 5.91
C ILE A 18 12.05 3.04 6.10
N THR A 19 12.71 2.68 4.99
CA THR A 19 14.18 2.61 4.89
C THR A 19 14.64 3.32 3.62
N LEU A 20 15.95 3.56 3.49
CA LEU A 20 16.55 3.90 2.20
C LEU A 20 16.35 2.76 1.18
N GLY A 21 16.37 3.11 -0.10
CA GLY A 21 16.26 2.15 -1.21
C GLY A 21 17.54 1.38 -1.52
N TYR A 22 18.71 1.88 -1.09
CA TYR A 22 20.02 1.29 -1.38
C TYR A 22 20.26 1.14 -2.88
N ASP A 23 20.51 -0.07 -3.37
CA ASP A 23 20.82 -0.35 -4.79
C ASP A 23 19.59 -0.26 -5.71
N LEU A 24 18.41 0.07 -5.16
CA LEU A 24 17.20 0.28 -5.94
C LEU A 24 17.18 1.68 -6.56
N PRO A 25 16.59 1.85 -7.76
CA PRO A 25 16.34 3.18 -8.32
C PRO A 25 15.42 4.05 -7.44
N ALA A 26 14.56 3.43 -6.64
CA ALA A 26 13.71 4.12 -5.69
C ALA A 26 14.53 4.66 -4.51
N ARG A 27 14.31 5.93 -4.14
CA ARG A 27 15.02 6.56 -3.01
C ARG A 27 14.78 5.86 -1.66
N HIS A 28 13.58 5.32 -1.48
CA HIS A 28 13.14 4.67 -0.24
C HIS A 28 12.35 3.41 -0.54
N VAL A 29 12.28 2.53 0.45
CA VAL A 29 11.30 1.44 0.50
C VAL A 29 10.45 1.62 1.74
N ILE A 30 9.13 1.61 1.55
CA ILE A 30 8.14 1.60 2.63
C ILE A 30 7.64 0.17 2.79
N HIS A 31 7.95 -0.42 3.93
CA HIS A 31 7.62 -1.78 4.33
C HIS A 31 6.29 -1.75 5.10
N ALA A 32 5.21 -2.16 4.45
CA ALA A 32 3.89 -2.27 5.08
C ALA A 32 3.57 -3.73 5.39
N VAL A 33 2.91 -3.99 6.53
CA VAL A 33 2.45 -5.33 6.92
C VAL A 33 0.95 -5.40 6.74
N GLY A 34 0.52 -5.96 5.61
CA GLY A 34 -0.90 -6.22 5.36
C GLY A 34 -1.46 -7.35 6.25
N PRO A 35 -2.79 -7.43 6.41
CA PRO A 35 -3.43 -8.50 7.17
C PRO A 35 -3.36 -9.84 6.45
N VAL A 36 -3.32 -10.92 7.22
CA VAL A 36 -3.64 -12.28 6.77
C VAL A 36 -5.16 -12.42 6.71
N TRP A 37 -5.66 -12.99 5.62
CA TRP A 37 -7.10 -13.15 5.43
C TRP A 37 -7.67 -14.30 6.28
N HIS A 38 -8.64 -13.97 7.14
CA HIS A 38 -9.36 -14.95 7.97
C HIS A 38 -10.88 -14.92 7.75
N GLY A 39 -11.33 -14.42 6.59
CA GLY A 39 -12.73 -14.35 6.21
C GLY A 39 -13.39 -12.97 6.41
N GLY A 40 -12.61 -11.92 6.71
CA GLY A 40 -13.07 -10.53 6.65
C GLY A 40 -13.90 -10.07 7.84
N ARG A 41 -13.77 -10.75 8.98
CA ARG A 41 -14.51 -10.48 10.23
C ARG A 41 -13.62 -10.00 11.39
N SER A 42 -12.33 -9.83 11.13
CA SER A 42 -11.30 -9.48 12.13
C SER A 42 -10.69 -8.09 11.90
N GLY A 43 -11.37 -7.25 11.12
CA GLY A 43 -10.89 -5.90 10.77
C GLY A 43 -9.85 -5.88 9.64
N GLU A 44 -9.77 -6.95 8.83
CA GLU A 44 -8.77 -7.06 7.75
C GLU A 44 -8.92 -5.93 6.72
N ASP A 45 -10.14 -5.53 6.38
CA ASP A 45 -10.35 -4.44 5.41
C ASP A 45 -9.70 -3.13 5.86
N GLU A 46 -9.90 -2.78 7.13
CA GLU A 46 -9.37 -1.54 7.70
C GLU A 46 -7.85 -1.63 7.91
N ALA A 47 -7.34 -2.80 8.31
CA ALA A 47 -5.90 -3.03 8.37
C ALA A 47 -5.24 -2.89 6.98
N LEU A 48 -5.87 -3.41 5.93
CA LEU A 48 -5.40 -3.25 4.56
C LEU A 48 -5.43 -1.78 4.14
N ALA A 49 -6.54 -1.06 4.37
CA ALA A 49 -6.66 0.36 4.09
C ALA A 49 -5.58 1.18 4.82
N SER A 50 -5.33 0.85 6.09
CA SER A 50 -4.32 1.51 6.91
C SER A 50 -2.92 1.38 6.33
N CYS A 51 -2.55 0.25 5.73
CA CYS A 51 -1.25 0.08 5.07
C CYS A 51 -0.99 1.17 4.02
N TYR A 52 -1.97 1.42 3.15
CA TYR A 52 -1.87 2.43 2.09
C TYR A 52 -1.81 3.85 2.68
N ARG A 53 -2.67 4.17 3.66
CA ARG A 53 -2.68 5.48 4.32
C ARG A 53 -1.37 5.77 5.05
N ARG A 54 -0.84 4.80 5.81
CA ARG A 54 0.43 4.92 6.54
C ARG A 54 1.61 5.09 5.59
N ALA A 55 1.62 4.39 4.46
CA ALA A 55 2.64 4.58 3.45
C ALA A 55 2.62 5.98 2.83
N LEU A 56 1.44 6.50 2.46
CA LEU A 56 1.32 7.87 1.94
C LEU A 56 1.67 8.94 3.00
N GLN A 57 1.37 8.67 4.28
CA GLN A 57 1.82 9.52 5.37
C GLN A 57 3.36 9.56 5.47
N LEU A 58 4.03 8.41 5.35
CA LEU A 58 5.49 8.36 5.32
C LEU A 58 6.07 9.09 4.11
N CYS A 59 5.44 8.99 2.93
CA CYS A 59 5.86 9.78 1.76
C CYS A 59 5.88 11.27 2.08
N ARG A 60 4.83 11.79 2.71
CA ARG A 60 4.74 13.21 3.10
C ARG A 60 5.79 13.61 4.12
N GLN A 61 5.94 12.80 5.18
CA GLN A 61 6.92 13.05 6.24
C GLN A 61 8.36 13.11 5.71
N HIS A 62 8.64 12.43 4.59
CA HIS A 62 9.96 12.36 3.96
C HIS A 62 10.08 13.17 2.66
N GLY A 63 9.08 14.01 2.32
CA GLY A 63 9.10 14.84 1.11
C GLY A 63 9.21 14.03 -0.19
N LEU A 64 8.48 12.91 -0.29
CA LEU A 64 8.46 12.04 -1.46
C LEU A 64 7.23 12.34 -2.33
N ALA A 65 7.46 12.68 -3.60
CA ALA A 65 6.42 13.05 -4.55
C ALA A 65 5.78 11.86 -5.29
N SER A 66 6.33 10.65 -5.17
CA SER A 66 5.76 9.47 -5.84
C SER A 66 5.97 8.18 -5.05
N ILE A 67 5.06 7.23 -5.26
CA ILE A 67 5.09 5.88 -4.68
C ILE A 67 4.47 4.86 -5.64
N ALA A 68 5.00 3.64 -5.62
CA ALA A 68 4.38 2.49 -6.25
C ALA A 68 3.98 1.45 -5.20
N PHE A 69 2.77 0.92 -5.32
CA PHE A 69 2.24 -0.13 -4.45
C PHE A 69 2.10 -1.44 -5.23
N SER A 70 2.51 -2.56 -4.61
CA SER A 70 2.01 -3.88 -5.00
C SER A 70 0.55 -4.07 -4.55
N ALA A 71 -0.12 -5.12 -5.02
CA ALA A 71 -1.39 -5.56 -4.45
C ALA A 71 -1.17 -6.19 -3.05
N ILE A 72 -1.17 -5.36 -2.00
CA ILE A 72 -0.86 -5.79 -0.62
C ILE A 72 -1.85 -6.88 -0.18
N SER A 73 -1.31 -7.92 0.47
CA SER A 73 -2.02 -9.09 1.01
C SER A 73 -2.65 -10.08 0.02
N THR A 74 -2.64 -9.84 -1.30
CA THR A 74 -3.31 -10.73 -2.27
C THR A 74 -2.46 -11.93 -2.72
N GLY A 75 -1.27 -12.09 -2.15
CA GLY A 75 -0.38 -13.24 -2.39
C GLY A 75 -0.53 -14.28 -1.27
N VAL A 76 0.58 -14.59 -0.59
CA VAL A 76 0.63 -15.57 0.50
C VAL A 76 -0.34 -15.29 1.66
N TYR A 77 -0.78 -14.05 1.84
CA TYR A 77 -1.75 -13.67 2.87
C TYR A 77 -3.21 -13.90 2.46
N GLY A 78 -3.48 -14.30 1.21
CA GLY A 78 -4.76 -14.83 0.77
C GLY A 78 -5.92 -13.85 0.72
N PHE A 79 -5.67 -12.54 0.79
CA PHE A 79 -6.74 -11.54 0.72
C PHE A 79 -7.38 -11.56 -0.67
N PRO A 80 -8.72 -11.68 -0.78
CA PRO A 80 -9.40 -11.73 -2.07
C PRO A 80 -9.11 -10.48 -2.92
N PRO A 81 -8.50 -10.61 -4.12
CA PRO A 81 -8.06 -9.46 -4.89
C PRO A 81 -9.22 -8.56 -5.33
N GLU A 82 -10.41 -9.11 -5.55
CA GLU A 82 -11.64 -8.38 -5.92
C GLU A 82 -12.11 -7.44 -4.81
N ARG A 83 -11.80 -7.80 -3.54
CA ARG A 83 -12.08 -6.96 -2.36
C ARG A 83 -10.91 -6.02 -2.05
N ALA A 84 -9.68 -6.47 -2.26
CA ALA A 84 -8.47 -5.69 -1.97
C ALA A 84 -8.30 -4.47 -2.88
N ALA A 85 -8.57 -4.61 -4.19
CA ALA A 85 -8.33 -3.53 -5.15
C ALA A 85 -9.19 -2.27 -4.88
N PRO A 86 -10.52 -2.38 -4.63
CA PRO A 86 -11.32 -1.22 -4.21
C PRO A 86 -10.81 -0.54 -2.93
N ILE A 87 -10.40 -1.33 -1.93
CA ILE A 87 -9.83 -0.81 -0.67
C ILE A 87 -8.54 -0.04 -0.93
N ALA A 88 -7.65 -0.58 -1.75
CA ALA A 88 -6.37 0.05 -2.10
C ALA A 88 -6.58 1.40 -2.79
N VAL A 89 -7.49 1.44 -3.77
CA VAL A 89 -7.82 2.65 -4.54
C VAL A 89 -8.47 3.71 -3.64
N ALA A 90 -9.52 3.34 -2.91
CA ALA A 90 -10.24 4.27 -2.04
C ALA A 90 -9.31 4.88 -0.98
N ALA A 91 -8.52 4.04 -0.29
CA ALA A 91 -7.58 4.51 0.73
C ALA A 91 -6.53 5.48 0.17
N CYS A 92 -6.05 5.24 -1.06
CA CYS A 92 -5.12 6.15 -1.73
C CYS A 92 -5.79 7.48 -2.08
N ILE A 93 -6.97 7.46 -2.70
CA ILE A 93 -7.71 8.68 -3.09
C ILE A 93 -8.03 9.53 -1.86
N ASP A 94 -8.59 8.93 -0.82
CA ASP A 94 -8.95 9.66 0.41
C ASP A 94 -7.73 10.25 1.10
N ALA A 95 -6.64 9.48 1.17
CA ALA A 95 -5.38 9.99 1.69
C ALA A 95 -4.89 11.18 0.87
N LEU A 96 -4.92 11.12 -0.47
CA LEU A 96 -4.43 12.19 -1.34
C LEU A 96 -5.27 13.48 -1.24
N ARG A 97 -6.57 13.39 -0.97
CA ARG A 97 -7.46 14.56 -0.80
C ARG A 97 -7.16 15.40 0.45
N THR A 98 -6.49 14.84 1.46
CA THR A 98 -6.46 15.42 2.82
C THR A 98 -5.16 16.12 3.22
N ALA A 99 -4.09 16.09 2.40
CA ALA A 99 -2.79 16.68 2.76
C ALA A 99 -1.89 17.01 1.56
N ALA A 100 -0.81 17.79 1.81
CA ALA A 100 0.18 18.22 0.82
C ALA A 100 0.73 17.06 -0.06
N PRO A 101 1.05 17.32 -1.34
CA PRO A 101 0.84 16.31 -2.37
C PRO A 101 1.96 15.28 -2.49
N VAL A 102 1.53 14.03 -2.60
CA VAL A 102 2.20 13.00 -3.39
C VAL A 102 1.60 13.13 -4.79
N ASP A 103 2.40 13.47 -5.78
CA ASP A 103 1.94 13.80 -7.14
C ASP A 103 1.54 12.56 -7.94
N ARG A 104 2.12 11.40 -7.62
CA ARG A 104 1.90 10.16 -8.37
C ARG A 104 1.85 8.93 -7.49
N VAL A 105 0.75 8.19 -7.61
CA VAL A 105 0.60 6.82 -7.08
C VAL A 105 0.52 5.85 -8.24
N VAL A 106 1.30 4.78 -8.20
CA VAL A 106 1.28 3.70 -9.20
C VAL A 106 0.85 2.40 -8.53
N PHE A 107 -0.20 1.75 -9.04
CA PHE A 107 -0.53 0.37 -8.65
C PHE A 107 0.24 -0.61 -9.54
N CYS A 108 1.41 -1.06 -9.05
CA CYS A 108 2.29 -2.01 -9.72
C CYS A 108 1.79 -3.45 -9.48
N CYS A 109 0.77 -3.83 -10.26
CA CYS A 109 0.21 -5.18 -10.23
C CYS A 109 1.14 -6.17 -10.94
N PHE A 110 1.40 -7.32 -10.30
CA PHE A 110 2.25 -8.36 -10.90
C PHE A 110 1.59 -9.08 -12.09
N SER A 111 0.26 -9.21 -12.05
CA SER A 111 -0.51 -9.95 -13.06
C SER A 111 -1.59 -9.08 -13.69
N GLU A 112 -1.95 -9.43 -14.93
CA GLU A 112 -3.01 -8.74 -15.67
C GLU A 112 -4.39 -8.82 -14.98
N PRO A 113 -4.82 -9.96 -14.39
CA PRO A 113 -6.05 -10.00 -13.60
C PRO A 113 -6.05 -9.00 -12.43
N SER A 114 -4.93 -8.89 -11.70
CA SER A 114 -4.81 -7.90 -10.62
C SER A 114 -4.88 -6.47 -11.16
N ALA A 115 -4.24 -6.20 -12.31
CA ALA A 115 -4.28 -4.89 -12.96
C ALA A 115 -5.70 -4.52 -13.42
N ALA A 116 -6.45 -5.49 -13.96
CA ALA A 116 -7.84 -5.28 -14.37
C ALA A 116 -8.75 -4.87 -13.20
N LEU A 117 -8.60 -5.52 -12.04
CA LEU A 117 -9.35 -5.16 -10.83
C LEU A 117 -9.02 -3.75 -10.33
N HIS A 118 -7.74 -3.36 -10.36
CA HIS A 118 -7.35 -1.99 -9.98
C HIS A 118 -7.84 -0.94 -10.99
N ARG A 119 -7.83 -1.24 -12.29
CA ARG A 119 -8.39 -0.35 -13.31
C ARG A 119 -9.90 -0.17 -13.14
N ALA A 120 -10.63 -1.25 -12.89
CA ALA A 120 -12.07 -1.19 -12.62
C ALA A 120 -12.38 -0.38 -11.35
N ALA A 121 -11.64 -0.61 -10.27
CA ALA A 121 -11.77 0.15 -9.02
C ALA A 121 -11.44 1.64 -9.21
N LEU A 122 -10.41 1.97 -10.00
CA LEU A 122 -10.03 3.35 -10.28
C LEU A 122 -11.09 4.07 -11.12
N ALA A 123 -11.62 3.43 -12.17
CA ALA A 123 -12.70 3.99 -12.96
C ALA A 123 -13.93 4.31 -12.09
N ALA A 124 -14.38 3.34 -11.30
CA ALA A 124 -15.54 3.51 -10.43
C ALA A 124 -15.37 4.56 -9.32
N ALA A 125 -14.14 4.88 -8.92
CA ALA A 125 -13.86 5.87 -7.88
C ALA A 125 -13.64 7.31 -8.41
N LEU A 126 -13.48 7.45 -9.72
CA LEU A 126 -13.26 8.74 -10.40
C LEU A 126 -14.47 9.22 -11.21
N ASP A 127 -15.45 8.36 -11.44
CA ASP A 127 -16.79 8.71 -11.89
C ASP A 127 -17.57 9.47 -10.78
#